data_AF-A0A7S3NZU6-F1
#
_entry.id   AF-A0A7S3NZU6-F1
#
_cell.length_a   1.000
_cell.length_b   1.000
_cell.length_c   1.000
_cell.angle_alpha   90.00
_cell.angle_beta   90.00
_cell.angle_gamma   90.00
#
_symmetry.space_group_name_H-M   'P 1'
#
loop_
_entity.id
_entity.type
_entity.pdbx_description
1 polymer ?
#
loop_
_entity_poly.entity_id
_entity_poly.type
_entity_poly.pdbx_seq_one_letter_code
_entity_poly.pdbx_strand_id
1 'polypeptide(L)'
;PKFTIFYDVFSKYETMQLANQWNDTAEELSVQFYQSTKNQIDYFNIHNEYRFVKKRSMVNFMTNERLNLEKHFHERTVSMLNQIQGFEQQNMKNKLKSVTQEAFDATLRKVESDPDDEIYNQSFEAALDGIRKGRMDFKTDPVLPIMTEELSSRVSVLKNLSPEQESRLLSINEDQKKAVAQSDNAQRDSYLRAVPQISSQGLKNHAKFLKFVHYLTNINRREIK
;
A
#
# COMPACT_ATOMS: atom_id res chain seq x y z
N PRO A 1 -91.02 44.65 7.76
CA PRO A 1 -90.53 45.11 9.09
C PRO A 1 -89.31 46.02 8.92
N LYS A 2 -89.25 47.16 9.62
CA LYS A 2 -88.08 48.06 9.57
C LYS A 2 -87.01 47.53 10.54
N PHE A 3 -85.99 46.88 10.02
CA PHE A 3 -84.95 46.20 10.81
C PHE A 3 -83.76 47.09 11.21
N THR A 4 -83.88 48.41 11.07
CA THR A 4 -82.77 49.35 11.32
C THR A 4 -82.18 49.23 12.73
N ILE A 5 -83.03 49.12 13.76
CA ILE A 5 -82.58 48.96 15.16
C ILE A 5 -81.86 47.62 15.37
N PHE A 6 -82.31 46.57 14.70
CA PHE A 6 -81.68 45.25 14.77
C PHE A 6 -80.26 45.28 14.17
N TYR A 7 -80.09 45.90 12.99
CA TYR A 7 -78.78 46.01 12.36
C TYR A 7 -77.80 46.85 13.19
N ASP A 8 -78.26 47.91 13.86
CA ASP A 8 -77.42 48.72 14.74
C ASP A 8 -76.95 47.95 15.99
N VAL A 9 -77.85 47.18 16.62
CA VAL A 9 -77.50 46.38 17.80
C VAL A 9 -76.59 45.21 17.43
N PHE A 10 -76.90 44.52 16.32
CA PHE A 10 -76.08 43.43 15.79
C PHE A 10 -74.66 43.91 15.47
N SER A 11 -74.53 45.03 14.73
CA SER A 11 -73.21 45.56 14.36
C SER A 11 -72.39 45.98 15.58
N LYS A 12 -73.03 46.54 16.62
CA LYS A 12 -72.35 46.87 17.89
C LYS A 12 -71.87 45.63 18.63
N TYR A 13 -72.69 44.59 18.68
CA TYR A 13 -72.33 43.32 19.33
C TYR A 13 -71.16 42.64 18.62
N GLU A 14 -71.22 42.54 17.29
CA GLU A 14 -70.12 42.01 16.47
C GLU A 14 -68.83 42.82 16.65
N THR A 15 -68.91 44.15 16.64
CA THR A 15 -67.73 45.01 16.88
C THR A 15 -67.13 44.77 18.26
N MET A 16 -67.96 44.56 19.29
CA MET A 16 -67.48 44.29 20.65
C MET A 16 -66.82 42.91 20.75
N GLN A 17 -67.34 41.90 20.02
CA GLN A 17 -66.70 40.58 19.95
C GLN A 17 -65.37 40.62 19.21
N LEU A 18 -65.29 41.36 18.10
CA LEU A 18 -64.02 41.59 17.39
C LEU A 18 -63.00 42.33 18.27
N ALA A 19 -63.43 43.31 19.05
CA ALA A 19 -62.55 44.00 20.00
C ALA A 19 -62.04 43.07 21.11
N ASN A 20 -62.86 42.14 21.59
CA ASN A 20 -62.45 41.14 22.58
C ASN A 20 -61.43 40.13 22.01
N GLN A 21 -61.53 39.80 20.72
CA GLN A 21 -60.65 38.86 20.01
C GLN A 21 -59.46 39.55 19.32
N TRP A 22 -59.31 40.87 19.49
CA TRP A 22 -58.29 41.66 18.81
C TRP A 22 -56.87 41.14 19.06
N ASN A 23 -56.56 40.81 20.31
CA ASN A 23 -55.21 40.34 20.68
C ASN A 23 -54.86 39.02 20.00
N ASP A 24 -55.78 38.05 19.99
CA ASP A 24 -55.56 36.74 19.38
C ASP A 24 -55.36 36.87 17.86
N THR A 25 -56.19 37.71 17.21
CA THR A 25 -56.10 37.98 15.77
C THR A 25 -54.81 38.71 15.41
N ALA A 26 -54.40 39.68 16.23
CA ALA A 26 -53.15 40.41 16.04
C ALA A 26 -51.92 39.51 16.25
N GLU A 27 -51.97 38.60 17.23
CA GLU A 27 -50.91 37.62 17.48
C GLU A 27 -50.77 36.65 16.29
N GLU A 28 -51.89 36.08 15.81
CA GLU A 28 -51.89 35.17 14.67
C GLU A 28 -51.29 35.81 13.41
N LEU A 29 -51.66 37.07 13.14
CA LEU A 29 -51.08 37.84 12.04
C LEU A 29 -49.58 38.08 12.26
N SER A 30 -49.16 38.41 13.48
CA SER A 30 -47.76 38.67 13.81
C SER A 30 -46.87 37.43 13.65
N VAL A 31 -47.38 36.23 14.00
CA VAL A 31 -46.66 34.95 13.87
C VAL A 31 -46.28 34.69 12.41
N GLN A 32 -47.15 35.02 11.46
CA GLN A 32 -46.86 34.88 10.03
C GLN A 32 -45.65 35.70 9.60
N PHE A 33 -45.50 36.92 10.14
CA PHE A 33 -44.35 37.78 9.85
C PHE A 33 -43.08 37.30 10.57
N TYR A 34 -43.18 36.94 11.86
CA TYR A 34 -42.01 36.50 12.63
C TYR A 34 -41.40 35.21 12.11
N GLN A 35 -42.20 34.27 11.58
CA GLN A 35 -41.68 33.00 11.08
C GLN A 35 -40.73 33.19 9.89
N SER A 36 -41.05 34.10 8.97
CA SER A 36 -40.19 34.42 7.82
C SER A 36 -38.88 35.06 8.28
N THR A 37 -38.94 36.02 9.20
CA THR A 37 -37.75 36.67 9.76
C THR A 37 -36.88 35.69 10.53
N LYS A 38 -37.50 34.77 11.29
CA LYS A 38 -36.78 33.70 12.02
C LYS A 38 -36.00 32.81 11.07
N ASN A 39 -36.62 32.35 9.97
CA ASN A 39 -35.93 31.54 8.97
C ASN A 39 -34.73 32.29 8.33
N GLN A 40 -34.82 33.62 8.18
CA GLN A 40 -33.69 34.42 7.70
C GLN A 40 -32.53 34.49 8.71
N ILE A 41 -32.84 34.57 10.01
CA ILE A 41 -31.85 34.51 11.08
C ILE A 41 -31.14 33.15 11.10
N ASP A 42 -31.83 32.06 10.76
CA ASP A 42 -31.22 30.73 10.71
C ASP A 42 -30.11 30.62 9.64
N TYR A 43 -30.25 31.28 8.48
CA TYR A 43 -29.16 31.34 7.50
C TYR A 43 -27.92 32.04 8.04
N PHE A 44 -28.11 33.08 8.85
CA PHE A 44 -27.01 33.77 9.51
C PHE A 44 -26.32 32.87 10.55
N ASN A 45 -27.09 32.11 11.32
CA ASN A 45 -26.56 31.14 12.28
C ASN A 45 -25.74 30.04 11.59
N ILE A 46 -26.23 29.48 10.48
CA ILE A 46 -25.49 28.50 9.66
C ILE A 46 -24.16 29.07 9.17
N HIS A 47 -24.15 30.34 8.74
CA HIS A 47 -22.91 30.99 8.31
C HIS A 47 -21.90 31.13 9.46
N ASN A 48 -22.35 31.45 10.67
CA ASN A 48 -21.48 31.53 11.84
C ASN A 48 -20.86 30.16 12.18
N GLU A 49 -21.65 29.09 12.09
CA GLU A 49 -21.18 27.72 12.31
C GLU A 49 -20.21 27.23 11.24
N TYR A 50 -20.35 27.70 9.99
CA TYR A 50 -19.48 27.30 8.88
C TYR A 50 -17.99 27.46 9.20
N ARG A 51 -17.59 28.54 9.89
CA ARG A 51 -16.18 28.76 10.27
C ARG A 51 -15.68 27.67 11.21
N PHE A 52 -16.50 27.28 12.18
CA PHE A 52 -16.17 26.23 13.13
C PHE A 52 -16.09 24.86 12.43
N VAL A 53 -17.07 24.54 11.60
CA VAL A 53 -17.09 23.30 10.81
C VAL A 53 -15.87 23.22 9.90
N LYS A 54 -15.54 24.30 9.19
CA LYS A 54 -14.36 24.38 8.32
C LYS A 54 -13.07 24.12 9.09
N LYS A 55 -12.89 24.74 10.26
CA LYS A 55 -11.71 24.52 11.12
C LYS A 55 -11.61 23.06 11.54
N ARG A 56 -12.70 22.48 12.05
CA ARG A 56 -12.73 21.09 12.52
C ARG A 56 -12.45 20.10 11.39
N SER A 57 -13.08 20.27 10.23
CA SER A 57 -12.86 19.42 9.06
C SER A 57 -11.41 19.50 8.57
N MET A 58 -10.80 20.68 8.60
CA MET A 58 -9.39 20.85 8.20
C MET A 58 -8.43 20.16 9.19
N VAL A 59 -8.66 20.30 10.49
CA VAL A 59 -7.85 19.61 11.52
C VAL A 59 -7.99 18.10 11.40
N ASN A 60 -9.21 17.58 11.23
CA ASN A 60 -9.45 16.16 11.03
C ASN A 60 -8.76 15.65 9.76
N PHE A 61 -8.88 16.39 8.66
CA PHE A 61 -8.19 16.06 7.42
C PHE A 61 -6.68 15.98 7.61
N MET A 62 -6.05 17.02 8.18
CA MET A 62 -4.60 17.02 8.42
C MET A 62 -4.14 15.92 9.37
N THR A 63 -4.94 15.60 10.39
CA THR A 63 -4.62 14.52 11.34
C THR A 63 -4.63 13.16 10.65
N ASN A 64 -5.64 12.92 9.80
CA ASN A 64 -5.74 11.69 9.02
C ASN A 64 -4.62 11.61 7.97
N GLU A 65 -4.31 12.69 7.27
CA GLU A 65 -3.22 12.72 6.29
C GLU A 65 -1.84 12.50 6.93
N ARG A 66 -1.63 12.98 8.16
CA ARG A 66 -0.41 12.66 8.92
C ARG A 66 -0.30 11.17 9.18
N LEU A 67 -1.36 10.53 9.66
CA LEU A 67 -1.38 9.08 9.91
C LEU A 67 -1.20 8.28 8.60
N ASN A 68 -1.82 8.73 7.51
CA ASN A 68 -1.64 8.12 6.18
C ASN A 68 -0.20 8.21 5.70
N LEU A 69 0.46 9.36 5.92
CA LEU A 69 1.87 9.55 5.58
C LEU A 69 2.79 8.66 6.43
N GLU A 70 2.57 8.59 7.75
CA GLU A 70 3.31 7.67 8.64
C GLU A 70 3.14 6.22 8.18
N LYS A 71 1.91 5.79 7.90
CA LYS A 71 1.62 4.47 7.36
C LYS A 71 2.35 4.23 6.04
N HIS A 72 2.35 5.20 5.12
CA HIS A 72 3.05 5.09 3.84
C HIS A 72 4.56 4.91 4.02
N PHE A 73 5.19 5.61 4.97
CA PHE A 73 6.60 5.40 5.30
C PHE A 73 6.86 3.98 5.83
N HIS A 74 6.03 3.49 6.75
CA HIS A 74 6.16 2.14 7.28
C HIS A 74 5.99 1.07 6.19
N GLU A 75 4.98 1.20 5.33
CA GLU A 75 4.74 0.29 4.22
C GLU A 75 5.90 0.28 3.22
N ARG A 76 6.48 1.45 2.90
CA ARG A 76 7.67 1.56 2.06
C ARG A 76 8.88 0.87 2.68
N THR A 77 9.15 1.12 3.96
CA THR A 77 10.27 0.48 4.68
C THR A 77 10.12 -1.04 4.69
N VAL A 78 8.93 -1.55 5.04
CA VAL A 78 8.67 -3.00 5.04
C VAL A 78 8.78 -3.58 3.63
N SER A 79 8.26 -2.89 2.61
CA SER A 79 8.40 -3.31 1.21
C SER A 79 9.87 -3.41 0.80
N MET A 80 10.70 -2.41 1.14
CA MET A 80 12.14 -2.45 0.86
C MET A 80 12.82 -3.60 1.58
N LEU A 81 12.56 -3.81 2.87
CA LEU A 81 13.15 -4.91 3.64
C LEU A 81 12.76 -6.28 3.07
N ASN A 82 11.51 -6.48 2.69
CA ASN A 82 11.06 -7.73 2.07
C ASN A 82 11.71 -7.96 0.70
N GLN A 83 11.90 -6.90 -0.10
CA GLN A 83 12.64 -7.00 -1.37
C GLN A 83 14.10 -7.38 -1.14
N ILE A 84 14.76 -6.74 -0.17
CA ILE A 84 16.13 -7.05 0.23
C ILE A 84 16.25 -8.51 0.68
N GLN A 85 15.37 -8.96 1.57
CA GLN A 85 15.32 -10.34 2.05
C GLN A 85 15.12 -11.33 0.89
N GLY A 86 14.27 -10.98 -0.09
CA GLY A 86 14.09 -11.77 -1.30
C GLY A 86 15.37 -11.89 -2.14
N PHE A 87 16.11 -10.80 -2.30
CA PHE A 87 17.41 -10.82 -2.99
C PHE A 87 18.47 -11.61 -2.22
N GLU A 88 18.53 -11.50 -0.90
CA GLU A 88 19.44 -12.29 -0.06
C GLU A 88 19.19 -13.80 -0.23
N GLN A 89 17.92 -14.23 -0.16
CA GLN A 89 17.54 -15.62 -0.40
C GLN A 89 17.89 -16.09 -1.81
N GLN A 90 17.68 -15.22 -2.81
CA GLN A 90 18.05 -15.52 -4.20
C GLN A 90 19.58 -15.64 -4.37
N ASN A 91 20.35 -14.76 -3.74
CA ASN A 91 21.82 -14.80 -3.77
C ASN A 91 22.34 -16.09 -3.11
N MET A 92 21.78 -16.50 -1.96
CA MET A 92 22.09 -17.79 -1.34
C MET A 92 21.78 -18.96 -2.27
N LYS A 93 20.58 -18.99 -2.86
CA LYS A 93 20.17 -20.07 -3.77
C LYS A 93 21.07 -20.15 -5.00
N ASN A 94 21.44 -19.00 -5.58
CA ASN A 94 22.35 -18.93 -6.70
C ASN A 94 23.74 -19.45 -6.32
N LYS A 95 24.23 -19.13 -5.12
CA LYS A 95 25.52 -19.65 -4.65
C LYS A 95 25.49 -21.15 -4.41
N LEU A 96 24.44 -21.67 -3.76
CA LEU A 96 24.25 -23.12 -3.59
C LEU A 96 24.22 -23.84 -4.93
N LYS A 97 23.48 -23.29 -5.91
CA LYS A 97 23.43 -23.83 -7.26
C LYS A 97 24.82 -23.82 -7.93
N SER A 98 25.60 -22.75 -7.77
CA SER A 98 26.97 -22.68 -8.29
C SER A 98 27.84 -23.77 -7.66
N VAL A 99 27.79 -23.93 -6.34
CA VAL A 99 28.58 -24.93 -5.62
C VAL A 99 28.23 -26.36 -6.04
N THR A 100 26.93 -26.67 -6.20
CA THR A 100 26.50 -27.99 -6.68
C THR A 100 26.92 -28.23 -8.12
N GLN A 101 26.82 -27.21 -8.99
CA GLN A 101 27.23 -27.33 -10.38
C GLN A 101 28.75 -27.52 -10.51
N GLU A 102 29.53 -26.72 -9.78
CA GLU A 102 30.98 -26.81 -9.79
C GLU A 102 31.49 -28.14 -9.20
N ALA A 103 30.81 -28.68 -8.18
CA ALA A 103 31.12 -30.01 -7.66
C ALA A 103 30.81 -31.11 -8.68
N PHE A 104 29.66 -31.00 -9.37
CA PHE A 104 29.29 -31.91 -10.44
C PHE A 104 30.29 -31.84 -11.61
N ASP A 105 30.64 -30.65 -12.09
CA ASP A 105 31.60 -30.45 -13.17
C ASP A 105 33.00 -30.96 -12.78
N ALA A 106 33.39 -30.83 -11.51
CA ALA A 106 34.64 -31.39 -11.00
C ALA A 106 34.63 -32.92 -10.97
N THR A 107 33.51 -33.55 -10.58
CA THR A 107 33.36 -35.01 -10.65
C THR A 107 33.38 -35.51 -12.09
N LEU A 108 32.70 -34.81 -13.00
CA LEU A 108 32.71 -35.15 -14.43
C LEU A 108 34.13 -35.11 -14.99
N ARG A 109 34.88 -34.04 -14.69
CA ARG A 109 36.28 -33.91 -15.11
C ARG A 109 37.15 -35.03 -14.55
N LYS A 110 37.00 -35.39 -13.27
CA LYS A 110 37.75 -36.51 -12.68
C LYS A 110 37.44 -37.84 -13.37
N VAL A 111 36.19 -38.08 -13.74
CA VAL A 111 35.77 -39.29 -14.48
C VAL A 111 36.29 -39.28 -15.92
N GLU A 112 36.33 -38.11 -16.58
CA GLU A 112 36.84 -37.97 -17.95
C GLU A 112 38.38 -38.02 -18.04
N SER A 113 39.08 -37.56 -17.01
CA SER A 113 40.54 -37.46 -16.98
C SER A 113 41.23 -38.65 -16.33
N ASP A 114 40.51 -39.73 -16.04
CA ASP A 114 41.01 -40.86 -15.27
C ASP A 114 42.07 -41.63 -16.09
N PRO A 115 43.36 -41.61 -15.70
CA PRO A 115 44.43 -42.19 -16.52
C PRO A 115 44.62 -43.71 -16.31
N ASP A 116 44.06 -44.27 -15.22
CA ASP A 116 44.26 -45.66 -14.79
C ASP A 116 43.00 -46.55 -14.93
N ASP A 117 41.91 -46.05 -15.55
CA ASP A 117 40.59 -46.72 -15.67
C ASP A 117 40.04 -47.27 -14.33
N GLU A 118 40.50 -46.77 -13.19
CA GLU A 118 40.18 -47.31 -11.88
C GLU A 118 38.69 -47.10 -11.54
N ILE A 119 38.14 -45.93 -11.91
CA ILE A 119 36.71 -45.63 -11.78
C ILE A 119 35.88 -46.59 -12.64
N TYR A 120 36.32 -46.88 -13.87
CA TYR A 120 35.63 -47.81 -14.76
C TYR A 120 35.70 -49.25 -14.27
N ASN A 121 36.84 -49.68 -13.74
CA ASN A 121 37.04 -51.02 -13.18
C ASN A 121 36.18 -51.25 -11.93
N GLN A 122 36.13 -50.29 -11.00
CA GLN A 122 35.27 -50.38 -9.82
C GLN A 122 33.78 -50.30 -10.17
N SER A 123 33.42 -49.49 -11.18
CA SER A 123 32.05 -49.46 -11.73
C SER A 123 31.67 -50.79 -12.37
N PHE A 124 32.62 -51.48 -13.01
CA PHE A 124 32.42 -52.80 -13.60
C PHE A 124 32.28 -53.89 -12.52
N GLU A 125 33.07 -53.84 -11.46
CA GLU A 125 32.92 -54.75 -10.31
C GLU A 125 31.58 -54.57 -9.60
N ALA A 126 31.13 -53.31 -9.43
CA ALA A 126 29.80 -53.00 -8.90
C ALA A 126 28.68 -53.60 -9.79
N ALA A 127 28.84 -53.55 -11.12
CA ALA A 127 27.90 -54.14 -12.06
C ALA A 127 27.89 -55.68 -11.99
N LEU A 128 29.06 -56.32 -11.86
CA LEU A 128 29.16 -57.77 -11.70
C LEU A 128 28.52 -58.25 -10.40
N ASP A 129 28.69 -57.52 -9.29
CA ASP A 129 28.07 -57.84 -8.01
C ASP A 129 26.54 -57.68 -8.06
N GLY A 130 26.05 -56.67 -8.78
CA GLY A 130 24.62 -56.48 -9.04
C GLY A 130 24.01 -57.61 -9.89
N ILE A 131 24.72 -58.09 -10.91
CA ILE A 131 24.30 -59.27 -11.71
C ILE A 131 24.26 -60.51 -10.82
N ARG A 132 25.28 -60.72 -9.98
CA ARG A 132 25.37 -61.87 -9.07
C ARG A 132 24.24 -61.91 -8.04
N LYS A 133 23.80 -60.75 -7.54
CA LYS A 133 22.73 -60.61 -6.56
C LYS A 133 21.32 -60.57 -7.16
N GLY A 134 21.20 -60.45 -8.49
CA GLY A 134 19.92 -60.30 -9.20
C GLY A 134 19.24 -58.94 -8.99
N ARG A 135 19.93 -57.98 -8.34
CA ARG A 135 19.48 -56.60 -8.10
C ARG A 135 20.71 -55.68 -8.06
N MET A 136 20.67 -54.58 -8.80
CA MET A 136 21.75 -53.58 -8.84
C MET A 136 21.70 -52.69 -7.59
N ASP A 137 22.74 -52.78 -6.75
CA ASP A 137 23.01 -51.89 -5.62
C ASP A 137 24.34 -51.16 -5.87
N PHE A 138 24.32 -49.85 -6.15
CA PHE A 138 25.53 -49.04 -6.45
C PHE A 138 26.35 -48.66 -5.20
N LYS A 139 26.50 -49.58 -4.25
CA LYS A 139 27.18 -49.31 -2.97
C LYS A 139 28.70 -49.15 -3.12
N THR A 140 29.28 -49.82 -4.11
CA THR A 140 30.72 -49.79 -4.44
C THR A 140 31.03 -48.86 -5.60
N ASP A 141 30.07 -48.05 -6.05
CA ASP A 141 30.28 -47.08 -7.12
C ASP A 141 31.18 -45.92 -6.61
N PRO A 142 32.33 -45.65 -7.24
CA PRO A 142 33.25 -44.58 -6.84
C PRO A 142 32.71 -43.16 -7.11
N VAL A 143 31.70 -42.99 -7.98
CA VAL A 143 31.21 -41.66 -8.38
C VAL A 143 30.57 -40.90 -7.23
N LEU A 144 29.75 -41.58 -6.41
CA LEU A 144 29.07 -40.95 -5.28
C LEU A 144 30.05 -40.52 -4.17
N PRO A 145 31.00 -41.36 -3.71
CA PRO A 145 32.07 -40.94 -2.80
C PRO A 145 32.85 -39.72 -3.29
N ILE A 146 33.29 -39.72 -4.56
CA ILE A 146 34.05 -38.61 -5.15
C ILE A 146 33.22 -37.31 -5.11
N MET A 147 31.92 -37.40 -5.43
CA MET A 147 31.02 -36.25 -5.36
C MET A 147 30.81 -35.76 -3.93
N THR A 148 30.67 -36.68 -2.97
CA THR A 148 30.52 -36.29 -1.55
C THR A 148 31.78 -35.66 -0.99
N GLU A 149 32.96 -36.11 -1.40
CA GLU A 149 34.25 -35.54 -1.01
C GLU A 149 34.40 -34.11 -1.56
N GLU A 150 34.14 -33.91 -2.86
CA GLU A 150 34.17 -32.59 -3.50
C GLU A 150 33.11 -31.63 -2.96
N LEU A 151 31.91 -32.12 -2.64
CA LEU A 151 30.91 -31.31 -1.95
C LEU A 151 31.37 -30.97 -0.54
N SER A 152 31.92 -31.92 0.22
CA SER A 152 32.38 -31.68 1.59
C SER A 152 33.54 -30.68 1.64
N SER A 153 34.47 -30.74 0.68
CA SER A 153 35.59 -29.80 0.58
C SER A 153 35.08 -28.39 0.31
N ARG A 154 34.15 -28.23 -0.63
CA ARG A 154 33.56 -26.91 -0.98
C ARG A 154 32.64 -26.37 0.11
N VAL A 155 31.89 -27.24 0.78
CA VAL A 155 31.05 -26.87 1.93
C VAL A 155 31.91 -26.47 3.14
N SER A 156 33.07 -27.09 3.34
CA SER A 156 33.98 -26.71 4.44
C SER A 156 34.49 -25.27 4.31
N VAL A 157 34.72 -24.81 3.07
CA VAL A 157 35.09 -23.41 2.79
C VAL A 157 33.96 -22.46 3.19
N LEU A 158 32.71 -22.84 2.94
CA LEU A 158 31.54 -22.04 3.33
C LEU A 158 31.32 -22.03 4.85
N LYS A 159 31.60 -23.14 5.54
CA LYS A 159 31.48 -23.24 7.00
C LYS A 159 32.50 -22.39 7.75
N ASN A 160 33.65 -22.12 7.14
CA ASN A 160 34.74 -21.34 7.73
C ASN A 160 34.73 -19.87 7.31
N LEU A 161 33.66 -19.38 6.67
CA LEU A 161 33.53 -17.97 6.32
C LEU A 161 33.46 -17.12 7.58
N SER A 162 34.16 -15.98 7.57
CA SER A 162 34.00 -14.98 8.62
C SER A 162 32.64 -14.27 8.48
N PRO A 163 32.11 -13.65 9.55
CA PRO A 163 30.86 -12.90 9.49
C PRO A 163 30.85 -11.80 8.41
N GLU A 164 32.01 -11.22 8.11
CA GLU A 164 32.18 -10.21 7.05
C GLU A 164 32.06 -10.81 5.65
N GLN A 165 32.55 -12.04 5.46
CA GLN A 165 32.47 -12.74 4.17
C GLN A 165 31.08 -13.30 3.94
N GLU A 166 30.40 -13.75 4.99
CA GLU A 166 28.99 -14.12 4.97
C GLU A 166 28.12 -12.91 4.61
N SER A 167 28.36 -11.76 5.25
CA SER A 167 27.68 -10.51 4.93
C SER A 167 27.91 -10.08 3.48
N ARG A 168 29.14 -10.22 2.94
CA ARG A 168 29.41 -9.96 1.51
C ARG A 168 28.69 -10.93 0.58
N LEU A 169 28.57 -12.20 0.96
CA LEU A 169 27.87 -13.20 0.15
C LEU A 169 26.36 -12.94 0.07
N LEU A 170 25.78 -12.48 1.18
CA LEU A 170 24.38 -12.07 1.27
C LEU A 170 24.15 -10.66 0.72
N SER A 171 25.22 -9.87 0.58
CA SER A 171 25.10 -8.49 0.13
C SER A 171 24.48 -8.37 -1.25
N ILE A 172 23.76 -7.28 -1.42
CA ILE A 172 22.98 -6.98 -2.61
C ILE A 172 23.91 -6.38 -3.68
N ASN A 173 23.77 -6.84 -4.92
CA ASN A 173 24.51 -6.29 -6.06
C ASN A 173 24.05 -4.85 -6.38
N GLU A 174 24.89 -4.08 -7.07
CA GLU A 174 24.56 -2.69 -7.45
C GLU A 174 23.28 -2.59 -8.30
N ASP A 175 23.02 -3.56 -9.18
CA ASP A 175 21.79 -3.57 -9.98
C ASP A 175 20.54 -3.90 -9.15
N GLN A 176 20.68 -4.80 -8.17
CA GLN A 176 19.60 -5.09 -7.22
C GLN A 176 19.33 -3.87 -6.33
N LYS A 177 20.36 -3.14 -5.88
CA LYS A 177 20.20 -1.87 -5.14
C LYS A 177 19.47 -0.81 -5.99
N LYS A 178 19.84 -0.66 -7.26
CA LYS A 178 19.13 0.23 -8.19
C LYS A 178 17.66 -0.17 -8.34
N ALA A 179 17.36 -1.47 -8.43
CA ALA A 179 15.98 -1.95 -8.53
C ALA A 179 15.15 -1.60 -7.28
N VAL A 180 15.70 -1.78 -6.07
CA VAL A 180 15.04 -1.36 -4.82
C VAL A 180 14.82 0.15 -4.81
N ALA A 181 15.84 0.94 -5.15
CA ALA A 181 15.73 2.40 -5.20
C ALA A 181 14.70 2.89 -6.22
N GLN A 182 14.60 2.24 -7.39
CA GLN A 182 13.58 2.55 -8.39
C GLN A 182 12.18 2.20 -7.88
N SER A 183 12.01 1.05 -7.22
CA SER A 183 10.74 0.65 -6.61
C SER A 183 10.28 1.66 -5.55
N ASP A 184 11.19 2.07 -4.68
CA ASP A 184 10.92 3.05 -3.62
C ASP A 184 10.56 4.44 -4.20
N ASN A 185 11.32 4.91 -5.19
CA ASN A 185 11.02 6.16 -5.89
C ASN A 185 9.67 6.12 -6.61
N ALA A 186 9.31 4.99 -7.22
CA ALA A 186 8.01 4.81 -7.87
C ALA A 186 6.86 4.85 -6.84
N GLN A 187 7.02 4.23 -5.68
CA GLN A 187 6.03 4.27 -4.59
C GLN A 187 5.85 5.70 -4.06
N ARG A 188 6.95 6.43 -3.83
CA ARG A 188 6.93 7.83 -3.44
C ARG A 188 6.19 8.70 -4.47
N ASP A 189 6.58 8.58 -5.74
CA ASP A 189 6.01 9.37 -6.82
C ASP A 189 4.52 9.05 -7.02
N SER A 190 4.12 7.79 -6.86
CA SER A 190 2.72 7.39 -6.92
C SER A 190 1.90 8.00 -5.78
N TYR A 191 2.47 8.08 -4.56
CA TYR A 191 1.81 8.71 -3.41
C TYR A 191 1.63 10.22 -3.63
N LEU A 192 2.67 10.91 -4.09
CA LEU A 192 2.61 12.37 -4.32
C LEU A 192 1.70 12.78 -5.47
N ARG A 193 1.55 11.91 -6.48
CA ARG A 193 0.66 12.15 -7.63
C ARG A 193 -0.79 11.73 -7.39
N ALA A 194 -1.09 11.11 -6.25
CA ALA A 194 -2.43 10.63 -5.93
C ALA A 194 -3.41 11.82 -5.85
N VAL A 195 -4.37 11.87 -6.79
CA VAL A 195 -5.41 12.90 -6.80
C VAL A 195 -6.60 12.42 -5.97
N PRO A 196 -7.19 13.27 -5.10
CA PRO A 196 -8.39 12.93 -4.36
C PRO A 196 -9.56 12.54 -5.28
N GLN A 197 -10.18 11.39 -5.00
CA GLN A 197 -11.35 10.91 -5.73
C GLN A 197 -12.61 11.64 -5.26
N ILE A 198 -12.95 12.74 -5.93
CA ILE A 198 -14.18 13.51 -5.67
C ILE A 198 -15.33 12.93 -6.52
N SER A 199 -16.52 12.74 -5.95
CA SER A 199 -17.70 12.24 -6.68
C SER A 199 -18.40 13.33 -7.51
N SER A 200 -18.37 14.58 -7.05
CA SER A 200 -19.03 15.71 -7.72
C SER A 200 -18.25 16.20 -8.95
N GLN A 201 -18.87 16.06 -10.13
CA GLN A 201 -18.31 16.50 -11.41
C GLN A 201 -18.12 18.02 -11.49
N GLY A 202 -19.00 18.80 -10.85
CA GLY A 202 -18.90 20.26 -10.84
C GLY A 202 -17.66 20.78 -10.10
N LEU A 203 -17.25 20.10 -9.02
CA LEU A 203 -16.03 20.44 -8.28
C LEU A 203 -14.76 20.10 -9.07
N LYS A 204 -14.78 19.03 -9.87
CA LYS A 204 -13.65 18.64 -10.74
C LYS A 204 -13.36 19.68 -11.82
N ASN A 205 -14.41 20.30 -12.36
CA ASN A 205 -14.30 21.28 -13.44
C ASN A 205 -13.98 22.70 -12.93
N HIS A 206 -14.00 22.91 -11.62
CA HIS A 206 -13.73 24.22 -11.05
C HIS A 206 -12.27 24.63 -11.29
N ALA A 207 -12.03 25.85 -11.76
CA ALA A 207 -10.71 26.34 -12.15
C ALA A 207 -9.63 26.19 -11.05
N LYS A 208 -10.02 26.36 -9.77
CA LYS A 208 -9.09 26.15 -8.63
C LYS A 208 -8.66 24.69 -8.48
N PHE A 209 -9.56 23.73 -8.71
CA PHE A 209 -9.24 22.31 -8.63
C PHE A 209 -8.36 21.89 -9.81
N LEU A 210 -8.67 22.35 -11.02
CA LEU A 210 -7.83 22.11 -12.20
C LEU A 210 -6.40 22.67 -12.02
N LYS A 211 -6.26 23.88 -11.45
CA LYS A 211 -4.95 24.45 -11.09
C LYS A 211 -4.20 23.59 -10.07
N PHE A 212 -4.91 23.05 -9.08
CA PHE A 212 -4.32 22.15 -8.08
C PHE A 212 -3.86 20.82 -8.69
N VAL A 213 -4.69 20.18 -9.52
CA VAL A 213 -4.32 18.96 -10.25
C VAL A 213 -3.11 19.21 -11.15
N HIS A 214 -3.11 20.33 -11.88
CA HIS A 214 -1.97 20.73 -12.69
C HIS A 214 -0.72 20.97 -11.85
N TYR A 215 -0.84 21.56 -10.67
CA TYR A 215 0.28 21.70 -9.73
C TYR A 215 0.83 20.33 -9.33
N LEU A 216 -0.01 19.39 -8.89
CA LEU A 216 0.40 18.02 -8.52
C LEU A 216 1.15 17.30 -9.66
N THR A 217 0.67 17.43 -10.90
CA THR A 217 1.35 16.81 -12.05
C THR A 217 2.71 17.42 -12.38
N ASN A 218 2.98 18.66 -11.95
CA ASN A 218 4.19 19.41 -12.32
C ASN A 218 5.25 19.50 -11.21
N ILE A 219 4.98 19.03 -9.99
CA ILE A 219 5.93 19.11 -8.86
C ILE A 219 7.29 18.46 -9.22
N ASN A 220 7.29 17.30 -9.90
CA ASN A 220 8.54 16.60 -10.24
C ASN A 220 9.29 17.17 -11.46
N ARG A 221 8.72 18.11 -12.24
CA ARG A 221 9.45 18.76 -13.34
C ARG A 221 10.45 19.81 -12.85
N ARG A 222 10.31 20.28 -11.61
CA ARG A 222 11.21 21.28 -11.02
C ARG A 222 12.42 20.67 -10.31
N GLU A 223 12.39 19.39 -9.97
CA GLU A 223 13.51 18.68 -9.31
C GLU A 223 14.49 18.03 -10.32
N ILE A 224 14.26 18.16 -11.63
CA ILE A 224 15.14 17.66 -12.71
C ILE A 224 15.90 18.82 -13.39
N LYS A 225 16.22 19.88 -12.65
CA LYS A 225 17.14 20.93 -13.10
C LYS A 225 18.25 21.15 -12.09
#